data_AF-A0A7S3LPY9-F1
#
_entry.id   AF-A0A7S3LPY9-F1
#
_cell.length_a   1.000
_cell.length_b   1.000
_cell.length_c   1.000
_cell.angle_alpha   90.00
_cell.angle_beta   90.00
_cell.angle_gamma   90.00
#
_symmetry.space_group_name_H-M   'P 1'
#
loop_
_entity.id
_entity.type
_entity.pdbx_description
1 polymer ?
#
loop_
_entity_poly.entity_id
_entity_poly.type
_entity_poly.pdbx_seq_one_letter_code
_entity_poly.pdbx_strand_id
1 'polypeptide(L)'
;GKVKLWDTIDQAGLGMGGISLHQKMKVPGPLLMVISYILQLITMVTGMHFRLTPFTVTMLIIHRWFRIDAARKDLDYTPIIEFKDGWKDTLVWYKNHEEWWTKKALNTGKV
;
A
#
# COMPACT_ATOMS: atom_id res chain seq x y z
N GLY A 1 -7.49 12.01 14.78
CA GLY A 1 -7.68 12.46 13.38
C GLY A 1 -7.81 11.25 12.48
N LYS A 2 -8.73 11.27 11.49
CA LYS A 2 -8.86 10.17 10.53
C LYS A 2 -7.77 10.29 9.48
N VAL A 3 -7.03 9.22 9.22
CA VAL A 3 -6.00 9.18 8.16
C VAL A 3 -6.44 8.22 7.06
N LYS A 4 -6.38 8.65 5.80
CA LYS A 4 -6.70 7.79 4.66
C LYS A 4 -5.46 7.02 4.23
N LEU A 5 -5.62 5.72 3.99
CA LEU A 5 -4.53 4.87 3.52
C LEU A 5 -3.88 5.44 2.24
N TRP A 6 -4.69 5.79 1.25
CA TRP A 6 -4.19 6.25 -0.06
C TRP A 6 -3.44 7.59 0.03
N ASP A 7 -3.93 8.53 0.83
CA ASP A 7 -3.26 9.82 1.04
C ASP A 7 -1.89 9.61 1.73
N THR A 8 -1.78 8.66 2.66
CA THR A 8 -0.52 8.33 3.33
C THR A 8 0.49 7.65 2.40
N ILE A 9 0.03 6.73 1.55
CA ILE A 9 0.89 6.07 0.56
C ILE A 9 1.37 7.09 -0.48
N ASP A 10 0.50 7.99 -0.93
CA ASP A 10 0.87 9.05 -1.88
C ASP A 10 1.94 9.99 -1.29
N GLN A 11 1.77 10.40 -0.03
CA GLN A 11 2.76 11.20 0.70
C GLN A 11 4.12 10.50 0.81
N ALA A 12 4.14 9.18 1.05
CA ALA A 12 5.38 8.42 1.05
C ALA A 12 6.03 8.38 -0.33
N GLY A 13 5.24 8.11 -1.38
CA GLY A 13 5.70 8.11 -2.76
C GLY A 13 6.34 9.43 -3.16
N LEU A 14 5.67 10.55 -2.86
CA LEU A 14 6.19 11.90 -3.08
C LEU A 14 7.43 12.20 -2.23
N GLY A 15 7.44 11.79 -0.95
CA GLY A 15 8.56 11.99 -0.03
C GLY A 15 9.85 11.27 -0.48
N MET A 16 9.72 10.18 -1.22
CA MET A 16 10.83 9.44 -1.83
C MET A 16 11.23 9.97 -3.21
N GLY A 17 10.59 11.03 -3.73
CA GLY A 17 10.86 11.59 -5.07
C GLY A 17 10.09 10.94 -6.22
N GLY A 18 9.10 10.09 -5.91
CA GLY A 18 8.20 9.49 -6.89
C GLY A 18 7.11 10.46 -7.37
N ILE A 19 6.39 10.05 -8.42
CA ILE A 19 5.19 10.74 -8.91
C ILE A 19 3.96 10.40 -8.06
N SER A 20 3.01 11.34 -7.98
CA SER A 20 1.77 11.11 -7.24
C SER A 20 0.97 9.94 -7.85
N LEU A 21 0.51 9.04 -6.99
CA LEU A 21 -0.35 7.91 -7.33
C LEU A 21 -1.71 8.37 -7.86
N HIS A 22 -2.18 9.54 -7.42
CA HIS A 22 -3.44 10.11 -7.88
C HIS A 22 -3.40 10.62 -9.33
N GLN A 23 -2.20 10.83 -9.88
CA GLN A 23 -2.02 11.22 -11.29
C GLN A 23 -2.09 10.02 -12.25
N LYS A 24 -2.06 8.78 -11.74
CA LYS A 24 -2.20 7.59 -12.59
C LYS A 24 -3.67 7.40 -13.02
N MET A 25 -3.84 6.82 -14.22
CA MET A 25 -5.17 6.56 -14.77
C MET A 25 -6.02 5.70 -13.83
N LYS A 26 -7.23 6.17 -13.55
CA LYS A 26 -8.21 5.45 -12.73
C LYS A 26 -8.93 4.44 -13.61
N VAL A 27 -8.62 3.17 -13.42
CA VAL A 27 -9.33 2.07 -14.09
C VAL A 27 -10.55 1.69 -13.22
N PRO A 28 -11.74 1.53 -13.82
CA PRO A 28 -12.93 1.16 -13.06
C PRO A 28 -12.77 -0.24 -12.43
N GLY A 29 -13.15 -0.36 -11.15
CA GLY A 29 -13.04 -1.59 -10.37
C GLY A 29 -13.67 -2.83 -11.02
N PRO A 30 -14.88 -2.75 -11.60
CA PRO A 30 -15.51 -3.90 -12.27
C PRO A 30 -14.67 -4.45 -13.44
N LEU A 31 -14.02 -3.58 -14.22
CA LEU A 31 -13.15 -3.99 -15.33
C LEU A 31 -11.93 -4.75 -14.81
N LEU A 32 -11.29 -4.23 -13.74
CA LEU A 32 -10.18 -4.91 -13.08
C LEU A 32 -10.59 -6.27 -12.50
N MET A 33 -11.80 -6.38 -11.96
CA MET A 33 -12.32 -7.66 -11.47
C MET A 33 -12.46 -8.69 -12.61
N VAL A 34 -13.03 -8.31 -13.76
CA VAL A 34 -13.13 -9.21 -14.92
C VAL A 34 -11.75 -9.68 -15.38
N ILE A 35 -10.79 -8.75 -15.51
CA ILE A 35 -9.41 -9.06 -15.88
C ILE A 35 -8.77 -10.02 -14.86
N SER A 36 -9.02 -9.81 -13.57
CA SER A 36 -8.45 -10.65 -12.51
C SER A 36 -8.96 -12.09 -12.53
N TYR A 37 -10.23 -12.31 -12.90
CA TYR A 37 -10.76 -13.66 -13.08
C TYR A 37 -10.18 -14.34 -14.31
N ILE A 38 -9.99 -13.61 -15.42
CA ILE A 38 -9.31 -14.15 -16.61
C ILE A 38 -7.88 -14.58 -16.27
N LEU A 39 -7.13 -13.73 -15.56
CA LEU A 39 -5.78 -14.07 -15.10
C LEU A 39 -5.77 -15.27 -14.17
N GLN A 40 -6.77 -15.39 -13.29
CA GLN A 40 -6.89 -16.56 -12.40
C GLN A 40 -7.14 -17.85 -13.18
N LEU A 41 -7.96 -17.81 -14.24
CA LEU A 41 -8.15 -18.96 -15.14
C LEU A 41 -6.84 -19.32 -15.86
N ILE A 42 -6.09 -18.32 -16.34
CA ILE A 42 -4.78 -18.55 -16.96
C ILE A 42 -3.81 -19.17 -15.94
N THR A 43 -3.78 -18.69 -14.70
CA THR A 43 -3.00 -19.29 -13.61
C THR A 43 -3.38 -20.74 -13.37
N MET A 44 -4.66 -21.09 -13.41
CA MET A 44 -5.11 -22.47 -13.24
C MET A 44 -4.60 -23.40 -14.36
N VAL A 45 -4.49 -22.90 -15.59
CA VAL A 45 -4.04 -23.68 -16.75
C VAL A 45 -2.52 -23.73 -16.87
N THR A 46 -1.83 -22.63 -16.56
CA THR A 46 -0.36 -22.48 -16.77
C THR A 46 0.46 -22.64 -15.50
N GLY A 47 -0.15 -22.61 -14.32
CA GLY A 47 0.55 -22.58 -13.02
C GLY A 47 1.26 -21.26 -12.72
N MET A 48 1.22 -20.26 -13.60
CA MET A 48 1.87 -18.97 -13.39
C MET A 48 1.03 -18.05 -12.52
N HIS A 49 1.56 -17.66 -11.36
CA HIS A 49 0.87 -16.75 -10.44
C HIS A 49 1.06 -15.29 -10.86
N PHE A 50 -0.05 -14.62 -11.18
CA PHE A 50 -0.04 -13.17 -11.43
C PHE A 50 -0.20 -12.37 -10.14
N ARG A 51 0.44 -11.20 -10.06
CA ARG A 51 0.26 -10.26 -8.94
C ARG A 51 -1.17 -9.71 -8.86
N LEU A 52 -1.86 -9.66 -10.01
CA LEU A 52 -3.25 -9.21 -10.10
C LEU A 52 -4.19 -10.41 -9.95
N THR A 53 -4.80 -10.53 -8.78
CA THR A 53 -5.80 -11.55 -8.44
C THR A 53 -7.10 -10.87 -8.00
N PRO A 54 -8.26 -11.57 -7.98
CA PRO A 54 -9.50 -11.00 -7.47
C PRO A 54 -9.36 -10.49 -6.02
N PHE A 55 -8.53 -11.17 -5.22
CA PHE A 55 -8.17 -10.73 -3.87
C PHE A 55 -7.41 -9.41 -3.89
N THR A 56 -6.36 -9.30 -4.72
CA THR A 56 -5.58 -8.06 -4.88
C THR A 56 -6.47 -6.90 -5.32
N VAL A 57 -7.35 -7.11 -6.30
CA VAL A 57 -8.27 -6.07 -6.80
C VAL A 57 -9.23 -5.61 -5.70
N THR A 58 -9.81 -6.54 -4.94
CA THR A 58 -10.68 -6.21 -3.81
C THR A 58 -9.94 -5.36 -2.78
N MET A 59 -8.70 -5.73 -2.43
CA MET A 59 -7.88 -4.96 -1.49
C MET A 59 -7.54 -3.55 -1.99
N LEU A 60 -7.33 -3.39 -3.30
CA LEU A 60 -7.03 -2.08 -3.91
C LEU A 60 -8.24 -1.15 -3.98
N ILE A 61 -9.46 -1.68 -4.08
CA ILE A 61 -10.68 -0.85 -4.21
C ILE A 61 -11.19 -0.38 -2.84
N ILE A 62 -10.84 -1.05 -1.74
CA ILE A 62 -11.33 -0.70 -0.41
C ILE A 62 -10.84 0.70 0.03
N HIS A 63 -11.77 1.55 0.43
CA HIS A 63 -11.47 2.83 1.09
C HIS A 63 -11.20 2.60 2.58
N ARG A 64 -9.93 2.43 2.94
CA ARG A 64 -9.51 2.24 4.33
C ARG A 64 -9.16 3.55 5.02
N TRP A 65 -9.70 3.70 6.23
CA TRP A 65 -9.45 4.82 7.14
C TRP A 65 -8.87 4.26 8.44
N PHE A 66 -7.84 4.90 8.97
CA PHE A 66 -7.30 4.58 10.28
C PHE A 66 -7.81 5.58 11.32
N ARG A 67 -8.46 5.05 12.36
CA ARG A 67 -8.95 5.82 13.52
C ARG A 67 -8.51 5.13 14.80
N ILE A 68 -7.81 5.88 15.65
CA ILE A 68 -7.35 5.41 16.96
C ILE A 68 -8.33 5.79 18.10
N ASP A 69 -9.47 6.41 17.76
CA ASP A 69 -10.41 6.94 18.77
C ASP A 69 -10.98 5.81 19.64
N ALA A 70 -11.25 4.63 19.05
CA ALA A 70 -11.70 3.46 19.80
C ALA A 70 -10.61 2.94 20.74
N ALA A 71 -9.36 2.86 20.29
CA ALA A 71 -8.23 2.44 21.13
C ALA A 71 -8.00 3.42 22.29
N ARG A 72 -8.13 4.73 22.07
CA ARG A 72 -8.06 5.74 23.14
C ARG A 72 -9.15 5.54 24.18
N LYS A 73 -10.38 5.28 23.74
CA LYS A 73 -11.54 5.11 24.61
C LYS A 73 -11.50 3.81 25.40
N ASP A 74 -11.17 2.71 24.73
CA ASP A 74 -11.37 1.37 25.28
C ASP A 74 -10.10 0.82 25.95
N LEU A 75 -8.91 1.32 25.57
CA LEU A 75 -7.61 0.82 26.05
C LEU A 75 -6.77 1.90 26.76
N ASP A 76 -7.34 3.09 27.00
CA ASP A 76 -6.63 4.27 27.52
C ASP A 76 -5.31 4.57 26.78
N TYR A 77 -5.31 4.29 25.48
CA TYR A 77 -4.10 4.37 24.66
C TYR A 77 -3.70 5.82 24.40
N THR A 78 -2.56 6.24 24.92
CA THR A 78 -1.92 7.51 24.56
C THR A 78 -0.70 7.28 23.65
N PRO A 79 -0.69 7.80 22.41
CA PRO A 79 0.47 7.66 21.53
C PRO A 79 1.65 8.46 22.09
N ILE A 80 2.83 7.83 22.16
CA ILE A 80 4.08 8.48 22.58
C ILE A 80 4.49 9.58 21.58
N ILE A 81 4.26 9.31 20.29
CA ILE A 81 4.54 10.23 19.18
C ILE A 81 3.27 10.28 18.32
N GLU A 82 2.87 11.49 17.90
CA GLU A 82 1.74 11.61 16.98
C GLU A 82 2.05 10.96 15.63
N PHE A 83 1.02 10.40 15.00
CA PHE A 83 1.17 9.69 13.71
C PHE A 83 1.89 10.53 12.66
N LYS A 84 1.63 11.83 12.58
CA LYS A 84 2.23 12.74 11.60
C LYS A 84 3.75 12.85 11.76
N ASP A 85 4.21 12.99 13.01
CA ASP A 85 5.63 13.16 13.31
C ASP A 85 6.37 11.83 13.15
N GLY A 86 5.81 10.75 13.69
CA GLY A 86 6.38 9.40 13.51
C GLY A 86 6.43 8.97 12.04
N TRP A 87 5.43 9.33 11.24
CA TRP A 87 5.44 9.06 9.80
C TRP A 87 6.53 9.84 9.07
N LYS A 88 6.72 11.12 9.41
CA LYS A 88 7.81 11.94 8.87
C LYS A 88 9.18 11.33 9.19
N ASP A 89 9.40 10.93 10.44
CA ASP A 89 10.64 10.29 10.87
C ASP A 89 10.87 8.96 10.14
N THR A 90 9.81 8.19 9.94
CA THR A 90 9.84 6.94 9.16
C THR A 90 10.27 7.21 7.71
N LEU A 91 9.73 8.23 7.06
CA LEU A 91 10.12 8.59 5.69
C LEU A 91 11.58 9.04 5.59
N VAL A 92 12.05 9.83 6.56
CA VAL A 92 13.46 10.24 6.65
C VAL A 92 14.36 9.02 6.81
N TRP A 93 14.03 8.12 7.74
CA TRP A 93 14.78 6.89 7.93
C TRP A 93 14.81 6.05 6.66
N TYR A 94 13.66 5.87 5.99
CA TYR A 94 13.54 5.06 4.79
C TYR A 94 14.37 5.60 3.63
N LYS A 95 14.39 6.93 3.45
CA LYS A 95 15.22 7.62 2.47
C LYS A 95 16.72 7.43 2.76
N ASN A 96 17.12 7.56 4.02
CA ASN A 96 18.53 7.43 4.42
C ASN A 96 19.07 5.99 4.32
N HIS A 97 18.18 4.99 4.24
CA HIS A 97 18.55 3.57 4.18
C HIS A 97 18.15 2.93 2.83
N GLU A 98 18.16 3.70 1.75
CA GLU A 98 17.82 3.24 0.39
C GLU A 98 18.55 1.96 -0.03
N GLU A 99 19.85 1.90 0.22
CA GLU A 99 20.66 0.74 -0.13
C GLU A 99 20.20 -0.56 0.54
N TRP A 100 19.72 -0.47 1.78
CA TRP A 100 19.32 -1.63 2.57
C TRP A 100 18.08 -2.30 1.96
N TRP A 101 17.03 -1.53 1.64
CA TRP A 101 15.82 -2.10 1.05
C TRP A 101 15.96 -2.39 -0.44
N THR A 102 16.81 -1.65 -1.16
CA THR A 102 17.09 -1.92 -2.59
C THR A 102 17.79 -3.26 -2.79
N LYS A 103 18.80 -3.58 -1.96
CA LYS A 103 19.47 -4.89 -1.98
C LYS A 103 18.48 -6.03 -1.76
N LYS A 104 17.53 -5.85 -0.82
CA LYS A 104 16.49 -6.84 -0.55
C LYS A 104 15.52 -7.00 -1.72
N ALA A 105 15.08 -5.91 -2.33
CA ALA A 105 14.18 -5.93 -3.48
C ALA A 105 14.79 -6.68 -4.68
N LEU A 106 16.07 -6.43 -4.98
CA LEU A 106 16.79 -7.12 -6.07
C LEU A 106 16.95 -8.62 -5.82
N ASN A 107 17.15 -9.02 -4.56
CA ASN A 107 17.23 -10.44 -4.19
C ASN A 107 15.87 -11.16 -4.25
N THR A 108 14.76 -10.43 -4.20
CA THR A 108 13.40 -11.00 -4.25
C THR A 108 12.91 -11.25 -5.70
N GLY A 109 13.69 -10.85 -6.70
CA GLY A 109 13.41 -11.11 -8.13
C GLY A 109 13.85 -12.49 -8.63
N LYS A 110 14.35 -13.37 -7.75
CA LYS A 110 14.66 -14.78 -8.04
C LYS A 110 13.57 -15.70 -7.49
N VAL A 111 12.33 -15.56 -7.96
CA VAL A 111 11.31 -16.62 -8.00
C VAL A 111 10.42 -16.37 -9.21
#